data_AF-A0A7V3F5H4-F1
#
_entry.id   AF-A0A7V3F5H4-F1
#
_cell.length_a   1.000
_cell.length_b   1.000
_cell.length_c   1.000
_cell.angle_alpha   90.00
_cell.angle_beta   90.00
_cell.angle_gamma   90.00
#
_symmetry.space_group_name_H-M   'P 1'
#
loop_
_entity.id
_entity.type
_entity.pdbx_description
1 polymer ?
#
loop_
_entity_poly.entity_id
_entity_poly.type
_entity_poly.pdbx_seq_one_letter_code
_entity_poly.pdbx_strand_id
1 'polypeptide(L)'
;MLTLRTPGTGYLDLEARLAFGLVRLAVETRGRVELIPEPGRYRLQVEGTAAQLNGALCLQATRHYATEEPFRLPGIQARYRANFRTVEEEALKAAYRTADIAGLYASAHVGQRQPWSRHQCGHDELDAFGGTSGLILATSAHAGMPTRRDSVGGGNLRLCAVCGLLVVIGIHAAALRHFMQSGGERLILLTTLLPQAPLRHDDLLELLALQKAVDQQTLCGLIPLQTAPLAILSRFPHLAQALARTAMLFHLALFSPGRTDRLNATAVVDASRLARFIDASPFHVATVEALVARRAIPAVEPLVELTRALTVDSLPGRRRAANLFARTYASDSPNTRSHDPGADRPRLVYRSTGRYLAEEVCMIPSSIIEDDAIATVADLVRYFVLHRNYGYVDAIRNARPDSHDFERTLTAMLRECRTRRDPDTGRDDCPRPHFVPLPDEGHIRAVLRLALEHFEEVKLALSLLGLSRREWEGTPATMPAGEDAVAVEAALTEEDEA
;
A
#
# COMPACT_ATOMS: atom_id res chain seq x y z
N MET A 1 -8.59 29.64 20.11
CA MET A 1 -7.87 28.76 19.15
C MET A 1 -6.44 28.62 19.62
N LEU A 2 -6.02 27.40 19.96
CA LEU A 2 -4.68 27.08 20.42
C LEU A 2 -3.81 26.66 19.23
N THR A 3 -2.52 27.00 19.27
CA THR A 3 -1.53 26.50 18.32
C THR A 3 -0.52 25.66 19.08
N LEU A 4 -0.42 24.38 18.73
CA LEU A 4 0.51 23.42 19.33
C LEU A 4 1.54 22.98 18.28
N ARG A 5 2.77 22.70 18.68
CA ARG A 5 3.84 22.22 17.79
C ARG A 5 4.58 21.04 18.39
N THR A 6 4.82 19.98 17.62
CA THR A 6 5.61 18.83 18.08
C THR A 6 7.10 19.16 18.20
N PRO A 7 7.84 18.52 19.14
CA PRO A 7 9.22 18.83 19.57
C PRO A 7 10.28 19.00 18.48
N GLY A 8 10.11 18.42 17.29
CA GLY A 8 11.18 18.41 16.28
C GLY A 8 12.35 17.52 16.71
N THR A 9 12.05 16.30 17.16
CA THR A 9 12.98 15.29 17.66
C THR A 9 14.03 14.83 16.64
N GLY A 10 13.83 15.14 15.36
CA GLY A 10 14.66 14.67 14.24
C GLY A 10 14.24 13.29 13.70
N TYR A 11 13.19 12.67 14.26
CA TYR A 11 12.66 11.38 13.81
C TYR A 11 11.24 11.54 13.28
N LEU A 12 11.05 11.41 11.96
CA LEU A 12 9.76 11.66 11.30
C LEU A 12 8.62 10.79 11.84
N ASP A 13 8.90 9.52 12.13
CA ASP A 13 7.90 8.59 12.66
C ASP A 13 7.50 8.91 14.11
N LEU A 14 8.44 9.36 14.93
CA LEU A 14 8.17 9.85 16.28
C LEU A 14 7.32 11.12 16.27
N GLU A 15 7.69 12.09 15.43
CA GLU A 15 6.96 13.36 15.29
C GLU A 15 5.51 13.12 14.84
N ALA A 16 5.30 12.23 13.88
CA ALA A 16 3.96 11.89 13.42
C ALA A 16 3.13 11.24 14.54
N ARG A 17 3.71 10.30 15.31
CA ARG A 17 3.01 9.67 16.44
C ARG A 17 2.66 10.68 17.53
N LEU A 18 3.57 11.61 17.86
CA LEU A 18 3.28 12.71 18.79
C LEU A 18 2.15 13.60 18.26
N ALA A 19 2.19 13.96 16.97
CA ALA A 19 1.18 14.78 16.33
C ALA A 19 -0.19 14.12 16.39
N PHE A 20 -0.31 12.83 16.01
CA PHE A 20 -1.56 12.09 16.09
C PHE A 20 -2.04 11.87 17.52
N GLY A 21 -1.13 11.74 18.49
CA GLY A 21 -1.46 11.76 19.91
C GLY A 21 -2.16 13.06 20.30
N LEU A 22 -1.60 14.21 19.91
CA LEU A 22 -2.21 15.53 20.16
C LEU A 22 -3.54 15.72 19.41
N VAL A 23 -3.63 15.25 18.15
CA VAL A 23 -4.88 15.25 17.39
C VAL A 23 -5.95 14.47 18.14
N ARG A 24 -5.62 13.29 18.67
CA ARG A 24 -6.56 12.46 19.42
C ARG A 24 -7.10 13.18 20.65
N LEU A 25 -6.25 13.93 21.36
CA LEU A 25 -6.70 14.78 22.48
C LEU A 25 -7.64 15.88 22.00
N ALA A 26 -7.27 16.60 20.94
CA ALA A 26 -8.04 17.70 20.37
C ALA A 26 -9.42 17.25 19.87
N VAL A 27 -9.52 16.07 19.26
CA VAL A 27 -10.80 15.48 18.85
C VAL A 27 -11.70 15.20 20.06
N GLU A 28 -11.13 14.72 21.17
CA GLU A 28 -11.90 14.45 22.40
C GLU A 28 -12.44 15.75 23.05
N THR A 29 -11.83 16.92 22.78
CA THR A 29 -12.38 18.21 23.24
C THR A 29 -13.59 18.67 22.44
N ARG A 30 -14.01 17.92 21.40
CA ARG A 30 -15.10 18.23 20.46
C ARG A 30 -14.90 19.52 19.67
N GLY A 31 -13.67 20.01 19.62
CA GLY A 31 -13.29 21.17 18.83
C GLY A 31 -12.82 20.78 17.44
N ARG A 32 -12.84 21.73 16.50
CA ARG A 32 -12.17 21.57 15.22
C ARG A 32 -10.66 21.50 15.42
N VAL A 33 -10.03 20.63 14.63
CA VAL A 33 -8.56 20.46 14.63
C VAL A 33 -8.06 20.41 13.20
N GLU A 34 -6.92 21.03 12.97
CA GLU A 34 -6.17 20.95 11.72
C GLU A 34 -4.73 20.54 12.04
N LEU A 35 -4.19 19.58 11.29
CA LEU A 35 -2.80 19.13 11.40
C LEU A 35 -2.02 19.61 10.17
N ILE A 36 -0.98 20.39 10.40
CA ILE A 36 -0.21 21.05 9.34
C ILE A 36 1.24 20.55 9.41
N PRO A 37 1.75 19.89 8.37
CA PRO A 37 3.15 19.49 8.32
C PRO A 37 4.07 20.72 8.20
N GLU A 38 5.16 20.73 8.97
CA GLU A 38 6.24 21.70 8.90
C GLU A 38 7.58 20.96 8.72
N PRO A 39 8.66 21.61 8.27
CA PRO A 39 9.97 20.97 8.19
C PRO A 39 10.41 20.40 9.56
N GLY A 40 10.48 19.08 9.65
CA GLY A 40 10.96 18.35 10.84
C GLY A 40 9.98 18.26 12.02
N ARG A 41 8.74 18.77 11.92
CA ARG A 41 7.73 18.75 12.99
C ARG A 41 6.31 18.94 12.44
N TYR A 42 5.32 18.95 13.30
CA TYR A 42 3.93 19.25 12.95
C TYR A 42 3.37 20.38 13.79
N ARG A 43 2.51 21.19 13.19
CA ARG A 43 1.71 22.21 13.87
C ARG A 43 0.25 21.79 13.89
N LEU A 44 -0.38 21.90 15.05
CA LEU A 44 -1.81 21.68 15.23
C LEU A 44 -2.49 22.99 15.55
N GLN A 45 -3.61 23.24 14.88
CA GLN A 45 -4.54 24.31 15.24
C GLN A 45 -5.76 23.67 15.89
N VAL A 46 -6.08 24.07 17.12
CA VAL A 46 -7.13 23.43 17.92
C VAL A 46 -8.15 24.47 18.41
N GLU A 47 -9.42 24.22 18.17
CA GLU A 47 -10.51 24.96 18.76
C GLU A 47 -10.81 24.43 20.17
N GLY A 48 -10.30 25.11 21.20
CA GLY A 48 -10.52 24.69 22.58
C GLY A 48 -9.67 25.50 23.56
N THR A 49 -9.70 25.08 24.82
CA THR A 49 -8.93 25.65 25.92
C THR A 49 -7.89 24.65 26.45
N ALA A 50 -6.84 25.16 27.12
CA ALA A 50 -5.82 24.32 27.73
C ALA A 50 -6.41 23.31 28.74
N ALA A 51 -7.40 23.76 29.52
CA ALA A 51 -8.10 22.91 30.48
C ALA A 51 -8.84 21.73 29.82
N GLN A 52 -9.45 21.97 28.65
CA GLN A 52 -10.10 20.90 27.88
C GLN A 52 -9.10 19.87 27.37
N LEU A 53 -7.94 20.32 26.86
CA LEU A 53 -6.87 19.41 26.40
C LEU A 53 -6.29 18.57 27.54
N ASN A 54 -6.03 19.19 28.69
CA ASN A 54 -5.57 18.47 29.89
C ASN A 54 -6.62 17.46 30.37
N GLY A 55 -7.90 17.84 30.38
CA GLY A 55 -8.99 16.93 30.68
C GLY A 55 -9.06 15.74 29.72
N ALA A 56 -8.89 15.99 28.42
CA ALA A 56 -8.82 14.94 27.40
C ALA A 56 -7.61 14.02 27.60
N LEU A 57 -6.43 14.57 27.96
CA LEU A 57 -5.26 13.78 28.30
C LEU A 57 -5.52 12.86 29.49
N CYS A 58 -6.08 13.38 30.59
CA CYS A 58 -6.43 12.56 31.74
C CYS A 58 -7.38 11.43 31.35
N LEU A 59 -8.40 11.72 30.53
CA LEU A 59 -9.34 10.71 30.06
C LEU A 59 -8.66 9.62 29.22
N GLN A 60 -7.82 10.00 28.25
CA GLN A 60 -7.08 9.01 27.45
C GLN A 60 -6.05 8.25 28.29
N ALA A 61 -5.37 8.91 29.23
CA ALA A 61 -4.41 8.29 30.14
C ALA A 61 -5.10 7.23 31.00
N THR A 62 -6.25 7.53 31.60
CA THR A 62 -7.03 6.53 32.36
C THR A 62 -7.43 5.35 31.48
N ARG A 63 -7.83 5.57 30.22
CA ARG A 63 -8.16 4.48 29.28
C ARG A 63 -6.95 3.63 28.90
N HIS A 64 -5.80 4.25 28.62
CA HIS A 64 -4.63 3.55 28.09
C HIS A 64 -3.66 3.01 29.16
N TYR A 65 -3.60 3.61 30.35
CA TYR A 65 -2.62 3.26 31.39
C TYR A 65 -3.22 2.38 32.50
N ALA A 66 -4.53 2.17 32.51
CA ALA A 66 -5.17 1.26 33.46
C ALA A 66 -4.77 -0.22 33.22
N THR A 67 -4.36 -0.58 32.00
CA THR A 67 -4.03 -1.96 31.62
C THR A 67 -2.67 -2.05 30.92
N GLU A 68 -2.11 -3.27 30.82
CA GLU A 68 -0.87 -3.50 30.07
C GLU A 68 -1.07 -3.56 28.54
N GLU A 69 -2.32 -3.70 28.08
CA GLU A 69 -2.64 -3.98 26.68
C GLU A 69 -2.07 -2.92 25.72
N PRO A 70 -2.18 -1.60 26.02
CA PRO A 70 -1.64 -0.57 25.15
C PRO A 70 -0.12 -0.56 25.05
N PHE A 71 0.57 -1.25 25.96
CA PHE A 71 2.03 -1.42 25.96
C PHE A 71 2.48 -2.76 25.36
N ARG A 72 1.58 -3.54 24.75
CA ARG A 72 1.94 -4.66 23.87
C ARG A 72 2.36 -4.15 22.48
N LEU A 73 3.36 -3.27 22.48
CA LEU A 73 3.96 -2.68 21.29
C LEU A 73 5.33 -3.31 21.01
N PRO A 74 5.73 -3.41 19.72
CA PRO A 74 7.06 -3.91 19.38
C PRO A 74 8.18 -3.23 20.16
N GLY A 75 9.05 -4.03 20.76
CA GLY A 75 10.20 -3.55 21.54
C GLY A 75 9.92 -3.25 23.00
N ILE A 76 8.68 -3.40 23.49
CA ILE A 76 8.39 -3.42 24.93
C ILE A 76 8.40 -4.87 25.43
N GLN A 77 9.51 -5.26 26.06
CA GLN A 77 9.62 -6.60 26.66
C GLN A 77 8.59 -6.77 27.78
N ALA A 78 8.04 -7.97 27.92
CA ALA A 78 7.02 -8.29 28.92
C ALA A 78 7.42 -7.84 30.33
N ARG A 79 8.68 -8.06 30.74
CA ARG A 79 9.21 -7.67 32.06
C ARG A 79 9.24 -6.15 32.32
N TYR A 80 9.16 -5.32 31.29
CA TYR A 80 9.19 -3.86 31.42
C TYR A 80 7.80 -3.22 31.31
N ARG A 81 6.76 -3.97 30.94
CA ARG A 81 5.40 -3.42 30.75
C ARG A 81 4.85 -2.74 32.00
N ALA A 82 5.12 -3.33 33.17
CA ALA A 82 4.73 -2.77 34.45
C ALA A 82 5.33 -1.37 34.72
N ASN A 83 6.52 -1.05 34.17
CA ASN A 83 7.16 0.26 34.35
C ASN A 83 6.43 1.39 33.62
N PHE A 84 5.59 1.05 32.64
CA PHE A 84 4.79 2.01 31.88
C PHE A 84 3.39 2.17 32.44
N ARG A 85 2.96 1.26 33.33
CA ARG A 85 1.68 1.34 34.02
C ARG A 85 1.80 2.33 35.17
N THR A 86 0.76 3.14 35.36
CA THR A 86 0.54 3.84 36.61
C THR A 86 -0.66 3.15 37.27
N VAL A 87 -0.46 2.56 38.44
CA VAL A 87 -1.40 1.58 39.02
C VAL A 87 -2.66 2.25 39.59
N GLU A 88 -2.62 3.55 39.88
CA GLU A 88 -3.74 4.28 40.48
C GLU A 88 -4.27 5.42 39.60
N GLU A 89 -5.56 5.36 39.29
CA GLU A 89 -6.26 6.36 38.47
C GLU A 89 -6.19 7.77 39.07
N GLU A 90 -6.25 7.91 40.39
CA GLU A 90 -6.14 9.21 41.06
C GLU A 90 -4.71 9.77 41.02
N ALA A 91 -3.68 8.92 41.06
CA ALA A 91 -2.30 9.34 40.84
C ALA A 91 -2.06 9.79 39.40
N LEU A 92 -2.65 9.10 38.41
CA LEU A 92 -2.66 9.51 37.00
C LEU A 92 -3.35 10.87 36.80
N LYS A 93 -4.54 11.03 37.38
CA LYS A 93 -5.28 12.29 37.35
C LYS A 93 -4.46 13.41 37.98
N ALA A 94 -3.83 13.18 39.14
CA ALA A 94 -2.99 14.18 39.79
C ALA A 94 -1.75 14.55 38.95
N ALA A 95 -1.04 13.56 38.41
CA ALA A 95 0.18 13.77 37.62
C ALA A 95 -0.08 14.47 36.27
N TYR A 96 -1.21 14.21 35.62
CA TYR A 96 -1.54 14.80 34.31
C TYR A 96 -2.45 16.03 34.37
N ARG A 97 -3.21 16.26 35.45
CA ARG A 97 -3.97 17.52 35.62
C ARG A 97 -3.06 18.74 35.72
N THR A 98 -1.86 18.56 36.27
CA THR A 98 -0.84 19.61 36.40
C THR A 98 0.01 19.78 35.14
N ALA A 99 -0.05 18.84 34.19
CA ALA A 99 0.71 18.93 32.94
C ALA A 99 0.11 19.99 32.02
N ASP A 100 0.74 21.16 31.89
CA ASP A 100 0.28 22.19 30.95
C ASP A 100 0.59 21.80 29.50
N ILE A 101 -0.30 21.01 28.86
CA ILE A 101 -0.12 20.56 27.47
C ILE A 101 -0.11 21.74 26.52
N ALA A 102 -0.94 22.75 26.76
CA ALA A 102 -0.91 23.94 25.95
C ALA A 102 0.46 24.62 26.08
N GLY A 103 0.97 24.86 27.28
CA GLY A 103 2.29 25.45 27.51
C GLY A 103 3.44 24.65 26.92
N LEU A 104 3.47 23.33 27.15
CA LEU A 104 4.51 22.42 26.65
C LEU A 104 4.65 22.47 25.12
N TYR A 105 3.52 22.58 24.41
CA TYR A 105 3.49 22.56 22.95
C TYR A 105 3.22 23.94 22.30
N ALA A 106 2.97 25.00 23.06
CA ALA A 106 2.65 26.34 22.53
C ALA A 106 3.86 27.10 21.97
N SER A 107 5.06 26.84 22.49
CA SER A 107 6.20 27.72 22.25
C SER A 107 6.85 27.55 20.87
N ALA A 108 7.41 28.63 20.33
CA ALA A 108 8.28 28.62 19.16
C ALA A 108 9.66 27.97 19.45
N HIS A 109 9.96 27.62 20.71
CA HIS A 109 11.22 27.02 21.17
C HIS A 109 11.29 25.49 21.01
N VAL A 110 10.17 24.90 20.58
CA VAL A 110 10.04 23.52 20.13
C VAL A 110 10.78 23.36 18.78
N GLY A 111 12.12 23.41 18.80
CA GLY A 111 12.92 23.39 17.57
C GLY A 111 14.42 23.62 17.73
N GLN A 112 14.91 24.04 18.91
CA GLN A 112 16.34 24.02 19.23
C GLN A 112 16.57 23.03 20.36
N ARG A 113 16.73 21.75 20.00
CA ARG A 113 17.19 20.74 20.95
C ARG A 113 18.51 21.21 21.54
N GLN A 114 18.51 21.47 22.85
CA GLN A 114 19.74 21.76 23.58
C GLN A 114 20.66 20.52 23.45
N PRO A 115 21.95 20.66 23.10
CA PRO A 115 22.85 19.52 22.92
C PRO A 115 22.92 18.56 24.12
N TRP A 116 22.60 19.07 25.32
CA TRP A 116 22.66 18.40 26.62
C TRP A 116 21.31 17.90 27.14
N SER A 117 20.25 17.95 26.33
CA SER A 117 18.92 17.56 26.80
C SER A 117 18.84 16.07 27.16
N ARG A 118 18.26 15.78 28.33
CA ARG A 118 18.06 14.41 28.84
C ARG A 118 16.99 13.67 28.04
N HIS A 119 16.02 14.39 27.48
CA HIS A 119 14.95 13.81 26.68
C HIS A 119 15.06 14.17 25.19
N GLN A 120 14.66 13.25 24.31
CA GLN A 120 14.58 13.49 22.87
C GLN A 120 13.62 14.64 22.53
N CYS A 121 12.60 14.84 23.37
CA CYS A 121 11.61 15.90 23.20
C CYS A 121 12.04 17.25 23.81
N GLY A 122 13.18 17.35 24.49
CA GLY A 122 13.61 18.61 25.13
C GLY A 122 12.96 18.94 26.47
N HIS A 123 11.95 18.17 26.91
CA HIS A 123 11.20 18.43 28.14
C HIS A 123 11.90 17.84 29.38
N ASP A 124 13.01 18.42 29.79
CA ASP A 124 13.88 17.86 30.83
C ASP A 124 13.34 18.00 32.27
N GLU A 125 12.32 18.83 32.47
CA GLU A 125 11.64 19.04 33.76
C GLU A 125 10.69 17.90 34.13
N LEU A 126 10.29 17.08 33.17
CA LEU A 126 9.35 15.98 33.35
C LEU A 126 10.06 14.64 33.46
N ASP A 127 9.52 13.71 34.24
CA ASP A 127 10.10 12.37 34.39
C ASP A 127 10.18 11.60 33.07
N ALA A 128 11.15 10.69 32.98
CA ALA A 128 11.31 9.82 31.81
C ALA A 128 10.19 8.77 31.70
N PHE A 129 9.69 8.58 30.49
CA PHE A 129 8.68 7.57 30.20
C PHE A 129 9.24 6.15 30.37
N GLY A 130 8.61 5.35 31.24
CA GLY A 130 9.06 3.99 31.55
C GLY A 130 10.29 3.92 32.47
N GLY A 131 10.66 5.04 33.10
CA GLY A 131 11.80 5.12 34.02
C GLY A 131 13.15 5.22 33.32
N THR A 132 14.19 4.63 33.93
CA THR A 132 15.58 4.79 33.51
C THR A 132 15.99 3.95 32.29
N SER A 133 15.16 3.03 31.84
CA SER A 133 15.43 2.14 30.69
C SER A 133 14.70 2.56 29.40
N GLY A 134 14.12 3.76 29.34
CA GLY A 134 13.21 4.18 28.28
C GLY A 134 13.87 4.51 26.94
N LEU A 135 13.90 3.55 26.02
CA LEU A 135 13.53 3.84 24.64
C LEU A 135 12.75 2.64 24.09
N ILE A 136 11.51 2.90 23.68
CA ILE A 136 10.61 1.92 23.11
C ILE A 136 10.91 1.86 21.61
N LEU A 137 11.27 0.70 21.05
CA LEU A 137 11.51 0.61 19.59
C LEU A 137 10.25 0.98 18.77
N ALA A 138 9.06 0.78 19.33
CA ALA A 138 7.81 1.26 18.73
C ALA A 138 7.63 2.78 18.76
N THR A 139 8.34 3.57 19.60
CA THR A 139 8.24 5.04 19.57
C THR A 139 8.99 5.61 18.39
N SER A 140 10.14 5.04 18.04
CA SER A 140 10.76 5.22 16.72
C SER A 140 11.68 4.07 16.36
N ALA A 141 11.54 3.61 15.10
CA ALA A 141 12.42 2.59 14.55
C ALA A 141 13.88 3.07 14.43
N HIS A 142 14.08 4.39 14.43
CA HIS A 142 15.39 5.03 14.26
C HIS A 142 15.99 5.56 15.56
N ALA A 143 15.16 5.92 16.54
CA ALA A 143 15.62 6.41 17.83
C ALA A 143 16.53 5.41 18.57
N GLY A 144 16.43 4.10 18.28
CA GLY A 144 17.21 3.05 18.96
C GLY A 144 18.51 2.63 18.27
N MET A 145 18.81 3.16 17.08
CA MET A 145 19.98 2.75 16.28
C MET A 145 20.77 3.95 15.72
N PRO A 146 21.57 4.66 16.52
CA PRO A 146 22.65 5.48 15.96
C PRO A 146 23.77 4.55 15.46
N THR A 147 24.08 4.62 14.16
CA THR A 147 25.18 3.88 13.49
C THR A 147 26.59 4.26 13.98
N ARG A 148 26.71 5.31 14.80
CA ARG A 148 27.93 5.64 15.55
C ARG A 148 27.55 6.08 16.95
N ARG A 149 27.67 5.16 17.89
CA ARG A 149 27.72 5.47 19.32
C ARG A 149 29.19 5.42 19.75
N ASP A 150 29.99 6.30 19.17
CA ASP A 150 31.31 6.60 19.71
C ASP A 150 31.19 7.88 20.56
N SER A 151 31.32 7.66 21.87
CA SER A 151 31.83 8.57 22.91
C SER A 151 31.11 9.86 23.36
N VAL A 152 30.02 10.37 22.75
CA VAL A 152 29.53 11.74 23.12
C VAL A 152 28.15 11.86 23.81
N GLY A 153 27.33 10.80 23.98
CA GLY A 153 26.01 11.00 24.63
C GLY A 153 25.33 9.76 25.19
N GLY A 154 25.50 9.52 26.49
CA GLY A 154 24.85 8.43 27.22
C GLY A 154 23.36 8.64 27.55
N GLY A 155 22.83 9.87 27.43
CA GLY A 155 21.50 10.25 27.98
C GLY A 155 20.36 10.44 26.98
N ASN A 156 20.63 10.52 25.68
CA ASN A 156 19.80 11.24 24.71
C ASN A 156 18.64 10.45 24.06
N LEU A 157 18.19 9.35 24.67
CA LEU A 157 17.20 8.44 24.08
C LEU A 157 15.85 8.40 24.80
N ARG A 158 15.66 9.07 25.94
CA ARG A 158 14.39 8.97 26.67
C ARG A 158 13.37 9.97 26.15
N LEU A 159 12.09 9.64 26.20
CA LEU A 159 10.99 10.62 26.09
C LEU A 159 10.55 11.00 27.50
N CYS A 160 10.06 12.22 27.70
CA CYS A 160 9.35 12.53 28.94
C CYS A 160 8.02 11.76 29.02
N ALA A 161 7.46 11.61 30.22
CA ALA A 161 6.24 10.85 30.48
C ALA A 161 5.06 11.28 29.59
N VAL A 162 4.88 12.60 29.42
CA VAL A 162 3.81 13.17 28.57
C VAL A 162 4.02 12.84 27.10
N CYS A 163 5.22 13.04 26.55
CA CYS A 163 5.51 12.70 25.16
C CYS A 163 5.41 11.19 24.91
N GLY A 164 5.89 10.38 25.84
CA GLY A 164 5.77 8.93 25.77
C GLY A 164 4.31 8.46 25.73
N LEU A 165 3.46 9.01 26.59
CA LEU A 165 2.01 8.78 26.59
C LEU A 165 1.38 9.20 25.26
N LEU A 166 1.69 10.40 24.76
CA LEU A 166 1.18 10.89 23.49
C LEU A 166 1.59 10.00 22.32
N VAL A 167 2.80 9.46 22.31
CA VAL A 167 3.23 8.50 21.28
C VAL A 167 2.42 7.21 21.36
N VAL A 168 2.19 6.67 22.56
CA VAL A 168 1.36 5.47 22.72
C VAL A 168 -0.06 5.74 22.23
N ILE A 169 -0.67 6.87 22.63
CA ILE A 169 -1.98 7.30 22.14
C ILE A 169 -1.96 7.42 20.61
N GLY A 170 -0.95 8.07 20.03
CA GLY A 170 -0.83 8.28 18.59
C GLY A 170 -0.67 6.98 17.80
N ILE A 171 0.08 6.01 18.33
CA ILE A 171 0.19 4.67 17.74
C ILE A 171 -1.19 4.00 17.70
N HIS A 172 -1.92 4.00 18.83
CA HIS A 172 -3.25 3.39 18.90
C HIS A 172 -4.34 4.17 18.17
N ALA A 173 -4.09 5.44 17.83
CA ALA A 173 -5.05 6.30 17.15
C ALA A 173 -4.88 6.30 15.63
N ALA A 174 -3.64 6.26 15.11
CA ALA A 174 -3.36 6.51 13.70
C ALA A 174 -2.36 5.55 13.06
N ALA A 175 -1.62 4.73 13.83
CA ALA A 175 -0.76 3.72 13.23
C ALA A 175 -1.55 2.45 12.89
N LEU A 176 -1.16 1.79 11.80
CA LEU A 176 -1.76 0.52 11.37
C LEU A 176 -0.80 -0.60 11.72
N ARG A 177 -1.18 -1.47 12.65
CA ARG A 177 -0.42 -2.66 13.00
C ARG A 177 -0.99 -3.88 12.29
N HIS A 178 -0.18 -4.52 11.47
CA HIS A 178 -0.55 -5.74 10.78
C HIS A 178 0.35 -6.91 11.21
N PHE A 179 -0.19 -8.12 11.14
CA PHE A 179 0.60 -9.34 11.31
C PHE A 179 0.85 -9.97 9.95
N MET A 180 2.10 -10.30 9.65
CA MET A 180 2.45 -11.08 8.47
C MET A 180 2.82 -12.47 8.93
N GLN A 181 2.14 -13.48 8.41
CA GLN A 181 2.33 -14.85 8.87
C GLN A 181 2.51 -15.81 7.69
N SER A 182 3.55 -16.63 7.76
CA SER A 182 3.76 -17.77 6.87
C SER A 182 4.31 -18.94 7.67
N GLY A 183 3.57 -20.05 7.71
CA GLY A 183 3.90 -21.18 8.58
C GLY A 183 3.98 -20.77 10.05
N GLY A 184 5.10 -21.10 10.70
CA GLY A 184 5.39 -20.75 12.10
C GLY A 184 6.00 -19.36 12.31
N GLU A 185 6.37 -18.66 11.24
CA GLU A 185 6.93 -17.31 11.34
C GLU A 185 5.81 -16.27 11.38
N ARG A 186 5.87 -15.38 12.38
CA ARG A 186 4.98 -14.24 12.54
C ARG A 186 5.82 -12.98 12.63
N LEU A 187 5.57 -12.00 11.78
CA LEU A 187 6.17 -10.67 11.84
C LEU A 187 5.10 -9.63 12.17
N ILE A 188 5.52 -8.54 12.79
CA ILE A 188 4.65 -7.39 13.11
C ILE A 188 5.07 -6.24 12.21
N LEU A 189 4.17 -5.79 11.35
CA LEU A 189 4.34 -4.59 10.54
C LEU A 189 3.64 -3.42 11.21
N LEU A 190 4.40 -2.39 11.58
CA LEU A 190 3.86 -1.12 12.05
C LEU A 190 3.96 -0.08 10.93
N THR A 191 2.81 0.42 10.48
CA THR A 191 2.72 1.47 9.47
C THR A 191 2.32 2.79 10.13
N THR A 192 3.18 3.80 10.03
CA THR A 192 2.93 5.15 10.55
C THR A 192 2.61 6.08 9.39
N LEU A 193 1.50 6.80 9.50
CA LEU A 193 1.05 7.78 8.53
C LEU A 193 1.87 9.07 8.68
N LEU A 194 2.44 9.57 7.58
CA LEU A 194 3.24 10.81 7.54
C LEU A 194 2.60 11.83 6.59
N PRO A 195 1.75 12.75 7.09
CA PRO A 195 1.09 13.74 6.27
C PRO A 195 2.09 14.66 5.56
N GLN A 196 1.91 14.87 4.27
CA GLN A 196 2.70 15.81 3.45
C GLN A 196 1.95 17.11 3.13
N ALA A 197 0.64 17.12 3.35
CA ALA A 197 -0.23 18.28 3.22
C ALA A 197 -1.05 18.49 4.50
N PRO A 198 -1.63 19.68 4.72
CA PRO A 198 -2.56 19.91 5.83
C PRO A 198 -3.73 18.93 5.80
N LEU A 199 -4.07 18.37 6.97
CA LEU A 199 -5.25 17.54 7.19
C LEU A 199 -6.28 18.32 8.00
N ARG A 200 -7.49 18.42 7.47
CA ARG A 200 -8.60 19.10 8.14
C ARG A 200 -9.27 18.19 9.15
N HIS A 201 -10.19 18.76 9.91
CA HIS A 201 -10.92 18.05 10.96
C HIS A 201 -11.58 16.77 10.45
N ASP A 202 -12.29 16.84 9.33
CA ASP A 202 -13.04 15.70 8.78
C ASP A 202 -12.10 14.60 8.26
N ASP A 203 -10.98 14.98 7.61
CA ASP A 203 -9.94 14.03 7.16
C ASP A 203 -9.35 13.29 8.37
N LEU A 204 -9.07 14.02 9.46
CA LEU A 204 -8.52 13.44 10.69
C LEU A 204 -9.53 12.50 11.36
N LEU A 205 -10.81 12.87 11.44
CA LEU A 205 -11.84 12.00 12.00
C LEU A 205 -12.00 10.71 11.19
N GLU A 206 -12.03 10.81 9.86
CA GLU A 206 -12.12 9.67 8.96
C GLU A 206 -10.91 8.73 9.14
N LEU A 207 -9.68 9.27 9.14
CA LEU A 207 -8.46 8.48 9.35
C LEU A 207 -8.46 7.75 10.71
N LEU A 208 -8.85 8.45 11.78
CA LEU A 208 -8.94 7.86 13.13
C LEU A 208 -10.01 6.76 13.21
N ALA A 209 -11.12 6.91 12.48
CA ALA A 209 -12.17 5.89 12.43
C ALA A 209 -11.72 4.66 11.62
N LEU A 210 -11.11 4.88 10.46
CA LEU A 210 -10.60 3.82 9.59
C LEU A 210 -9.47 3.03 10.26
N GLN A 211 -8.59 3.70 11.01
CA GLN A 211 -7.51 3.02 11.75
C GLN A 211 -8.07 1.89 12.62
N LYS A 212 -9.17 2.13 13.35
CA LYS A 212 -9.77 1.11 14.22
C LYS A 212 -10.32 -0.10 13.46
N ALA A 213 -10.78 0.09 12.23
CA ALA A 213 -11.29 -0.99 11.39
C ALA A 213 -10.16 -1.84 10.77
N VAL A 214 -9.00 -1.21 10.53
CA VAL A 214 -7.86 -1.80 9.82
C VAL A 214 -6.83 -2.41 10.78
N ASP A 215 -6.72 -1.89 12.01
CA ASP A 215 -5.70 -2.31 12.96
C ASP A 215 -5.80 -3.80 13.33
N GLN A 216 -4.64 -4.41 13.59
CA GLN A 216 -4.44 -5.79 14.06
C GLN A 216 -4.85 -6.89 13.07
N GLN A 217 -5.00 -6.53 11.80
CA GLN A 217 -5.38 -7.48 10.75
C GLN A 217 -4.18 -8.29 10.26
N THR A 218 -4.41 -9.57 9.99
CA THR A 218 -3.37 -10.48 9.47
C THR A 218 -3.32 -10.41 7.96
N LEU A 219 -2.17 -10.02 7.39
CA LEU A 219 -1.90 -10.10 5.95
C LEU A 219 -1.51 -11.54 5.57
N CYS A 220 -1.95 -12.00 4.41
CA CYS A 220 -1.66 -13.35 3.93
C CYS A 220 -0.20 -13.48 3.49
N GLY A 221 0.56 -14.34 4.17
CA GLY A 221 1.93 -14.68 3.81
C GLY A 221 2.99 -13.63 4.17
N LEU A 222 4.23 -13.96 3.86
CA LEU A 222 5.36 -13.04 3.92
C LEU A 222 5.53 -12.39 2.56
N ILE A 223 5.27 -11.08 2.48
CA ILE A 223 5.53 -10.25 1.31
C ILE A 223 6.69 -9.29 1.57
N PRO A 224 7.41 -8.82 0.54
CA PRO A 224 8.43 -7.79 0.71
C PRO A 224 7.85 -6.52 1.34
N LEU A 225 8.64 -5.87 2.21
CA LEU A 225 8.17 -4.70 2.96
C LEU A 225 7.64 -3.58 2.05
N GLN A 226 8.32 -3.33 0.93
CA GLN A 226 7.91 -2.29 -0.02
C GLN A 226 6.54 -2.54 -0.67
N THR A 227 6.08 -3.80 -0.75
CA THR A 227 4.79 -4.14 -1.38
C THR A 227 3.65 -4.21 -0.36
N ALA A 228 3.95 -4.18 0.94
CA ALA A 228 2.95 -4.25 2.00
C ALA A 228 1.89 -3.14 1.94
N PRO A 229 2.22 -1.87 1.61
CA PRO A 229 1.21 -0.83 1.46
C PRO A 229 0.14 -1.19 0.44
N LEU A 230 0.53 -1.73 -0.72
CA LEU A 230 -0.42 -2.10 -1.77
C LEU A 230 -1.36 -3.23 -1.31
N ALA A 231 -0.84 -4.22 -0.58
CA ALA A 231 -1.63 -5.31 -0.01
C ALA A 231 -2.59 -4.84 1.10
N ILE A 232 -2.16 -3.89 1.94
CA ILE A 232 -3.02 -3.28 2.97
C ILE A 232 -4.16 -2.50 2.29
N LEU A 233 -3.82 -1.62 1.34
CA LEU A 233 -4.80 -0.77 0.67
C LEU A 233 -5.81 -1.60 -0.15
N SER A 234 -5.38 -2.67 -0.81
CA SER A 234 -6.32 -3.54 -1.55
C SER A 234 -7.33 -4.23 -0.62
N ARG A 235 -6.89 -4.64 0.58
CA ARG A 235 -7.78 -5.28 1.56
C ARG A 235 -8.73 -4.29 2.23
N PHE A 236 -8.34 -3.01 2.30
CA PHE A 236 -9.14 -1.95 2.90
C PHE A 236 -9.32 -0.79 1.91
N PRO A 237 -10.15 -0.93 0.86
CA PRO A 237 -10.31 0.10 -0.17
C PRO A 237 -10.79 1.45 0.38
N HIS A 238 -11.57 1.46 1.47
CA HIS A 238 -11.98 2.71 2.14
C HIS A 238 -10.79 3.50 2.72
N LEU A 239 -9.73 2.81 3.16
CA LEU A 239 -8.48 3.47 3.53
C LEU A 239 -7.78 4.07 2.30
N ALA A 240 -7.81 3.38 1.16
CA ALA A 240 -7.30 3.93 -0.10
C ALA A 240 -8.07 5.17 -0.53
N GLN A 241 -9.41 5.20 -0.41
CA GLN A 241 -10.24 6.37 -0.67
C GLN A 241 -9.83 7.58 0.16
N ALA A 242 -9.70 7.41 1.48
CA ALA A 242 -9.27 8.50 2.37
C ALA A 242 -7.84 9.00 2.02
N LEU A 243 -6.94 8.08 1.68
CA LEU A 243 -5.55 8.39 1.36
C LEU A 243 -5.33 8.91 -0.07
N ALA A 244 -6.22 8.60 -1.02
CA ALA A 244 -6.11 9.13 -2.38
C ALA A 244 -6.33 10.65 -2.41
N ARG A 245 -7.10 11.17 -1.45
CA ARG A 245 -7.39 12.60 -1.27
C ARG A 245 -6.35 13.33 -0.43
N THR A 246 -5.52 12.61 0.32
CA THR A 246 -4.58 13.18 1.29
C THR A 246 -3.15 12.82 0.90
N ALA A 247 -2.29 13.81 0.71
CA ALA A 247 -0.88 13.55 0.39
C ALA A 247 -0.20 12.90 1.61
N MET A 248 0.12 11.61 1.51
CA MET A 248 0.55 10.79 2.65
C MET A 248 1.71 9.88 2.28
N LEU A 249 2.75 9.86 3.11
CA LEU A 249 3.76 8.81 3.08
C LEU A 249 3.47 7.77 4.16
N PHE A 250 3.79 6.51 3.89
CA PHE A 250 3.83 5.45 4.88
C PHE A 250 5.26 5.24 5.34
N HIS A 251 5.50 5.36 6.63
CA HIS A 251 6.70 4.80 7.27
C HIS A 251 6.38 3.39 7.77
N LEU A 252 7.10 2.41 7.26
CA LEU A 252 6.92 1.00 7.53
C LEU A 252 8.07 0.52 8.41
N ALA A 253 7.74 -0.18 9.50
CA ALA A 253 8.71 -0.84 10.36
C ALA A 253 8.28 -2.30 10.58
N LEU A 254 9.16 -3.24 10.22
CA LEU A 254 8.91 -4.67 10.32
C LEU A 254 9.67 -5.26 11.50
N PHE A 255 8.97 -5.94 12.39
CA PHE A 255 9.53 -6.53 13.60
C PHE A 255 9.37 -8.04 13.63
N SER A 256 10.43 -8.74 14.04
CA SER A 256 10.34 -10.14 14.48
C SER A 256 10.05 -10.20 15.97
N PRO A 257 8.96 -10.87 16.41
CA PRO A 257 8.69 -11.11 17.81
C PRO A 257 9.74 -12.06 18.39
N GLY A 258 10.16 -11.82 19.62
CA GLY A 258 11.11 -12.67 20.33
C GLY A 258 11.23 -12.32 21.80
N ARG A 259 12.24 -12.88 22.50
CA ARG A 259 12.58 -12.45 23.87
C ARG A 259 12.87 -10.95 23.93
N THR A 260 13.47 -10.45 22.86
CA THR A 260 13.58 -9.03 22.52
C THR A 260 13.10 -8.89 21.09
N ASP A 261 12.01 -8.15 20.85
CA ASP A 261 11.58 -7.90 19.48
C ASP A 261 12.72 -7.23 18.70
N ARG A 262 12.94 -7.68 17.48
CA ARG A 262 14.00 -7.17 16.60
C ARG A 262 13.36 -6.40 15.48
N LEU A 263 13.85 -5.19 15.22
CA LEU A 263 13.53 -4.47 14.00
C LEU A 263 14.31 -5.13 12.85
N ASN A 264 13.60 -5.68 11.86
CA ASN A 264 14.19 -6.35 10.71
C ASN A 264 14.47 -5.38 9.58
N ALA A 265 13.52 -4.47 9.30
CA ALA A 265 13.58 -3.57 8.16
C ALA A 265 12.71 -2.34 8.39
N THR A 266 13.07 -1.26 7.70
CA THR A 266 12.23 -0.05 7.60
C THR A 266 12.15 0.40 6.14
N ALA A 267 11.06 1.06 5.78
CA ALA A 267 10.89 1.66 4.46
C ALA A 267 9.98 2.90 4.56
N VAL A 268 10.15 3.83 3.63
CA VAL A 268 9.21 4.94 3.43
C VAL A 268 8.66 4.83 2.01
N VAL A 269 7.34 4.85 1.88
CA VAL A 269 6.64 4.65 0.60
C VAL A 269 5.61 5.76 0.41
N ASP A 270 5.52 6.33 -0.80
CA ASP A 270 4.42 7.22 -1.17
C ASP A 270 3.13 6.43 -1.30
N ALA A 271 2.24 6.59 -0.33
CA ALA A 271 0.97 5.88 -0.30
C ALA A 271 -0.04 6.50 -1.28
N SER A 272 0.15 7.76 -1.69
CA SER A 272 -0.82 8.51 -2.50
C SER A 272 -1.00 7.90 -3.89
N ARG A 273 0.09 7.45 -4.54
CA ARG A 273 0.00 6.78 -5.86
C ARG A 273 -0.63 5.39 -5.76
N LEU A 274 -0.30 4.65 -4.71
CA LEU A 274 -0.87 3.32 -4.44
C LEU A 274 -2.37 3.42 -4.11
N ALA A 275 -2.74 4.40 -3.30
CA ALA A 275 -4.12 4.67 -2.92
C ALA A 275 -4.97 5.05 -4.14
N ARG A 276 -4.48 5.96 -4.99
CA ARG A 276 -5.16 6.31 -6.26
C ARG A 276 -5.36 5.12 -7.18
N PHE A 277 -4.36 4.23 -7.29
CA PHE A 277 -4.52 3.00 -8.04
C PHE A 277 -5.64 2.13 -7.46
N ILE A 278 -5.64 1.87 -6.15
CA ILE A 278 -6.68 1.04 -5.54
C ILE A 278 -8.07 1.67 -5.64
N ASP A 279 -8.19 2.98 -5.45
CA ASP A 279 -9.45 3.72 -5.50
C ASP A 279 -10.04 3.79 -6.93
N ALA A 280 -9.19 3.83 -7.95
CA ALA A 280 -9.63 4.01 -9.33
C ALA A 280 -10.54 2.88 -9.86
N SER A 281 -10.44 1.64 -9.34
CA SER A 281 -11.26 0.53 -9.82
C SER A 281 -11.26 -0.68 -8.89
N PRO A 282 -12.41 -1.34 -8.65
CA PRO A 282 -12.47 -2.61 -7.92
C PRO A 282 -11.69 -3.74 -8.62
N PHE A 283 -11.44 -3.62 -9.92
CA PHE A 283 -10.58 -4.59 -10.62
C PHE A 283 -9.10 -4.44 -10.25
N HIS A 284 -8.65 -3.25 -9.82
CA HIS A 284 -7.30 -3.05 -9.29
C HIS A 284 -7.14 -3.77 -7.95
N VAL A 285 -8.15 -3.66 -7.08
CA VAL A 285 -8.26 -4.45 -5.84
C VAL A 285 -8.17 -5.95 -6.16
N ALA A 286 -9.02 -6.44 -7.06
CA ALA A 286 -9.05 -7.85 -7.44
C ALA A 286 -7.72 -8.34 -8.04
N THR A 287 -7.00 -7.48 -8.77
CA THR A 287 -5.66 -7.78 -9.28
C THR A 287 -4.69 -8.04 -8.11
N VAL A 288 -4.62 -7.15 -7.13
CA VAL A 288 -3.68 -7.24 -6.00
C VAL A 288 -4.06 -8.38 -5.06
N GLU A 289 -5.34 -8.51 -4.69
CA GLU A 289 -5.80 -9.59 -3.82
C GLU A 289 -5.46 -10.96 -4.37
N ALA A 290 -5.48 -11.11 -5.68
CA ALA A 290 -5.19 -12.40 -6.26
C ALA A 290 -3.70 -12.72 -6.40
N LEU A 291 -2.83 -11.76 -6.08
CA LEU A 291 -1.40 -11.96 -5.85
C LEU A 291 -1.09 -12.29 -4.39
N VAL A 292 -1.95 -11.86 -3.45
CA VAL A 292 -1.68 -11.94 -2.00
C VAL A 292 -2.63 -12.89 -1.25
N ALA A 293 -3.94 -12.66 -1.33
CA ALA A 293 -4.96 -13.29 -0.48
C ALA A 293 -5.41 -14.67 -0.96
N ARG A 294 -5.44 -14.93 -2.28
CA ARG A 294 -5.93 -16.21 -2.84
C ARG A 294 -4.87 -17.31 -2.87
N ARG A 295 -3.76 -17.17 -2.15
CA ARG A 295 -2.63 -18.11 -2.20
C ARG A 295 -2.07 -18.42 -0.82
N ALA A 296 -1.62 -19.66 -0.65
CA ALA A 296 -0.78 -20.03 0.49
C ALA A 296 0.60 -19.34 0.43
N ILE A 297 1.10 -19.08 -0.78
CA ILE A 297 2.36 -18.37 -1.05
C ILE A 297 2.07 -17.20 -2.00
N PRO A 298 2.30 -15.95 -1.57
CA PRO A 298 2.08 -14.77 -2.42
C PRO A 298 2.91 -14.81 -3.71
N ALA A 299 2.34 -14.24 -4.77
CA ALA A 299 3.01 -14.03 -6.05
C ALA A 299 3.96 -12.82 -5.97
N VAL A 300 5.14 -13.04 -5.38
CA VAL A 300 6.05 -11.95 -5.00
C VAL A 300 6.54 -11.13 -6.19
N GLU A 301 6.97 -11.77 -7.28
CA GLU A 301 7.55 -11.08 -8.44
C GLU A 301 6.55 -10.11 -9.12
N PRO A 302 5.36 -10.54 -9.57
CA PRO A 302 4.38 -9.60 -10.13
C PRO A 302 3.96 -8.52 -9.13
N LEU A 303 3.85 -8.83 -7.83
CA LEU A 303 3.51 -7.82 -6.83
C LEU A 303 4.60 -6.74 -6.68
N VAL A 304 5.88 -7.14 -6.73
CA VAL A 304 7.03 -6.22 -6.70
C VAL A 304 7.04 -5.34 -7.94
N GLU A 305 6.83 -5.92 -9.13
CA GLU A 305 6.82 -5.14 -10.38
C GLU A 305 5.63 -4.18 -10.46
N LEU A 306 4.43 -4.57 -10.00
CA LEU A 306 3.29 -3.66 -9.89
C LEU A 306 3.59 -2.50 -8.93
N THR A 307 4.14 -2.81 -7.76
CA THR A 307 4.51 -1.79 -6.77
C THR A 307 5.54 -0.82 -7.35
N ARG A 308 6.56 -1.32 -8.07
CA ARG A 308 7.56 -0.49 -8.75
C ARG A 308 6.94 0.39 -9.83
N ALA A 309 6.04 -0.16 -10.64
CA ALA A 309 5.33 0.60 -11.67
C ALA A 309 4.60 1.82 -11.08
N LEU A 310 4.02 1.67 -9.88
CA LEU A 310 3.25 2.73 -9.22
C LEU A 310 4.11 3.73 -8.44
N THR A 311 5.31 3.34 -7.98
CA THR A 311 6.10 4.13 -7.01
C THR A 311 7.38 4.74 -7.58
N VAL A 312 7.96 4.17 -8.64
CA VAL A 312 9.17 4.72 -9.27
C VAL A 312 8.86 6.08 -9.91
N ASP A 313 9.71 7.08 -9.70
CA ASP A 313 9.50 8.43 -10.24
C ASP A 313 9.85 8.55 -11.73
N SER A 314 10.83 7.79 -12.21
CA SER A 314 11.26 7.86 -13.60
C SER A 314 10.24 7.18 -14.52
N LEU A 315 9.79 7.89 -15.56
CA LEU A 315 8.88 7.34 -16.57
C LEU A 315 9.42 6.06 -17.24
N PRO A 316 10.72 5.96 -17.63
CA PRO A 316 11.27 4.71 -18.17
C PRO A 316 11.20 3.55 -17.17
N GLY A 317 11.43 3.84 -15.87
CA GLY A 317 11.32 2.85 -14.81
C GLY A 317 9.89 2.33 -14.64
N ARG A 318 8.90 3.25 -14.64
CA ARG A 318 7.46 2.90 -14.60
C ARG A 318 7.06 2.04 -15.79
N ARG A 319 7.42 2.44 -17.01
CA ARG A 319 7.13 1.72 -18.26
C ARG A 319 7.71 0.31 -18.25
N ARG A 320 8.97 0.14 -17.83
CA ARG A 320 9.61 -1.18 -17.71
C ARG A 320 8.89 -2.06 -16.69
N ALA A 321 8.62 -1.53 -15.49
CA ALA A 321 8.00 -2.28 -14.42
C ALA A 321 6.55 -2.68 -14.73
N ALA A 322 5.75 -1.79 -15.33
CA ALA A 322 4.37 -2.09 -15.75
C ALA A 322 4.32 -3.23 -16.77
N ASN A 323 5.24 -3.21 -17.74
CA ASN A 323 5.32 -4.23 -18.76
C ASN A 323 5.81 -5.59 -18.18
N LEU A 324 6.82 -5.56 -17.30
CA LEU A 324 7.24 -6.77 -16.56
C LEU A 324 6.12 -7.34 -15.69
N PHE A 325 5.39 -6.48 -14.98
CA PHE A 325 4.22 -6.88 -14.19
C PHE A 325 3.20 -7.62 -15.05
N ALA A 326 2.74 -7.04 -16.15
CA ALA A 326 1.72 -7.67 -17.00
C ALA A 326 2.18 -9.05 -17.50
N ARG A 327 3.47 -9.17 -17.85
CA ARG A 327 4.07 -10.41 -18.33
C ARG A 327 4.16 -11.48 -17.24
N THR A 328 4.67 -11.12 -16.06
CA THR A 328 4.83 -12.05 -14.94
C THR A 328 3.48 -12.44 -14.36
N TYR A 329 2.51 -11.52 -14.32
CA TYR A 329 1.12 -11.79 -13.95
C TYR A 329 0.48 -12.87 -14.84
N ALA A 330 0.71 -12.79 -16.17
CA ALA A 330 0.20 -13.78 -17.12
C ALA A 330 0.89 -15.15 -17.00
N SER A 331 2.20 -15.16 -16.73
CA SER A 331 2.97 -16.39 -16.48
C SER A 331 2.64 -17.08 -15.17
N ASP A 332 2.29 -16.32 -14.14
CA ASP A 332 2.10 -16.78 -12.77
C ASP A 332 0.73 -17.50 -12.57
N SER A 333 0.22 -18.17 -13.59
CA SER A 333 -0.96 -19.04 -13.45
C SER A 333 -0.57 -20.32 -12.68
N PRO A 334 -1.43 -20.85 -11.79
CA PRO A 334 -1.12 -22.06 -11.03
C PRO A 334 -0.77 -23.23 -11.96
N ASN A 335 0.41 -23.82 -11.77
CA ASN A 335 0.75 -25.10 -12.41
C ASN A 335 -0.16 -26.22 -11.84
N THR A 336 -1.10 -26.68 -12.66
CA THR A 336 -1.56 -28.08 -12.80
C THR A 336 -1.61 -28.94 -11.52
N ARG A 337 -2.70 -28.84 -10.74
CA ARG A 337 -3.27 -29.96 -9.94
C ARG A 337 -4.78 -29.88 -9.72
N SER A 338 -5.50 -28.96 -10.36
CA SER A 338 -6.96 -28.94 -10.32
C SER A 338 -7.52 -29.57 -11.59
N HIS A 339 -8.41 -30.55 -11.44
CA HIS A 339 -9.23 -31.14 -12.53
C HIS A 339 -10.26 -30.16 -13.10
N ASP A 340 -10.04 -28.85 -12.93
CA ASP A 340 -10.92 -27.80 -13.42
C ASP A 340 -10.45 -27.39 -14.83
N PRO A 341 -11.23 -27.65 -15.89
CA PRO A 341 -10.89 -27.32 -17.27
C PRO A 341 -10.73 -25.81 -17.52
N GLY A 342 -11.08 -24.94 -16.56
CA GLY A 342 -10.78 -23.51 -16.59
C GLY A 342 -9.39 -23.11 -16.04
N ALA A 343 -8.73 -23.99 -15.28
CA ALA A 343 -7.52 -23.66 -14.53
C ALA A 343 -6.22 -23.64 -15.36
N ASP A 344 -6.25 -24.14 -16.60
CA ASP A 344 -5.06 -24.24 -17.46
C ASP A 344 -4.82 -22.97 -18.32
N ARG A 345 -5.67 -21.95 -18.19
CA ARG A 345 -5.54 -20.71 -18.97
C ARG A 345 -4.58 -19.71 -18.31
N PRO A 346 -3.74 -19.01 -19.10
CA PRO A 346 -2.93 -17.89 -18.62
C PRO A 346 -3.80 -16.81 -17.99
N ARG A 347 -3.29 -16.20 -16.91
CA ARG A 347 -4.04 -15.20 -16.17
C ARG A 347 -3.86 -13.81 -16.77
N LEU A 348 -4.80 -13.36 -17.57
CA LEU A 348 -4.74 -11.99 -18.11
C LEU A 348 -5.13 -10.93 -17.07
N VAL A 349 -4.43 -9.80 -17.12
CA VAL A 349 -4.72 -8.59 -16.33
C VAL A 349 -6.13 -8.09 -16.67
N TYR A 350 -6.90 -7.56 -15.72
CA TYR A 350 -8.20 -6.96 -16.05
C TYR A 350 -8.01 -5.78 -17.00
N ARG A 351 -8.95 -5.56 -17.92
CA ARG A 351 -8.85 -4.48 -18.91
C ARG A 351 -8.65 -3.11 -18.26
N SER A 352 -9.47 -2.80 -17.25
CA SER A 352 -9.37 -1.54 -16.51
C SER A 352 -7.99 -1.36 -15.86
N THR A 353 -7.43 -2.42 -15.26
CA THR A 353 -6.06 -2.42 -14.75
C THR A 353 -5.03 -2.17 -15.85
N GLY A 354 -5.12 -2.89 -16.97
CA GLY A 354 -4.20 -2.73 -18.10
C GLY A 354 -4.24 -1.33 -18.70
N ARG A 355 -5.45 -0.78 -18.85
CA ARG A 355 -5.70 0.57 -19.35
C ARG A 355 -5.16 1.62 -18.38
N TYR A 356 -5.42 1.50 -17.08
CA TYR A 356 -4.85 2.40 -16.07
C TYR A 356 -3.31 2.38 -16.10
N LEU A 357 -2.70 1.21 -16.25
CA LEU A 357 -1.25 1.11 -16.37
C LEU A 357 -0.72 1.78 -17.65
N ALA A 358 -1.45 1.70 -18.76
CA ALA A 358 -1.07 2.37 -20.01
C ALA A 358 -1.23 3.89 -19.93
N GLU A 359 -2.40 4.37 -19.50
CA GLU A 359 -2.77 5.79 -19.45
C GLU A 359 -2.08 6.52 -18.30
N GLU A 360 -2.37 6.14 -17.05
CA GLU A 360 -1.98 6.90 -15.86
C GLU A 360 -0.54 6.63 -15.42
N VAL A 361 -0.06 5.39 -15.62
CA VAL A 361 1.28 4.98 -15.15
C VAL A 361 2.34 5.15 -16.24
N CYS A 362 2.06 4.69 -17.45
CA CYS A 362 2.99 4.76 -18.58
C CYS A 362 2.87 6.05 -19.40
N MET A 363 1.85 6.88 -19.14
CA MET A 363 1.59 8.14 -19.83
C MET A 363 1.51 7.95 -21.36
N ILE A 364 0.85 6.87 -21.79
CA ILE A 364 0.62 6.61 -23.22
C ILE A 364 -0.60 7.43 -23.65
N PRO A 365 -0.51 8.23 -24.73
CA PRO A 365 -1.65 8.99 -25.23
C PRO A 365 -2.87 8.10 -25.53
N SER A 366 -4.07 8.54 -25.14
CA SER A 366 -5.31 7.82 -25.42
C SER A 366 -5.52 7.59 -26.92
N SER A 367 -5.03 8.48 -27.78
CA SER A 367 -5.06 8.32 -29.24
C SER A 367 -4.30 7.08 -29.74
N ILE A 368 -3.35 6.54 -28.98
CA ILE A 368 -2.66 5.28 -29.30
C ILE A 368 -3.41 4.10 -28.69
N ILE A 369 -3.94 4.24 -27.47
CA ILE A 369 -4.60 3.15 -26.73
C ILE A 369 -5.95 2.80 -27.36
N GLU A 370 -6.68 3.81 -27.86
CA GLU A 370 -7.99 3.69 -28.48
C GLU A 370 -7.93 3.51 -29.99
N ASP A 371 -6.73 3.46 -30.58
CA ASP A 371 -6.55 3.20 -32.02
C ASP A 371 -6.99 1.77 -32.37
N ASP A 372 -7.86 1.66 -33.38
CA ASP A 372 -8.45 0.39 -33.82
C ASP A 372 -7.41 -0.63 -34.31
N ALA A 373 -6.35 -0.16 -34.96
CA ALA A 373 -5.26 -1.03 -35.41
C ALA A 373 -4.43 -1.54 -34.23
N ILE A 374 -4.17 -0.69 -33.24
CA ILE A 374 -3.51 -1.11 -31.98
C ILE A 374 -4.37 -2.14 -31.26
N ALA A 375 -5.68 -1.91 -31.12
CA ALA A 375 -6.60 -2.84 -30.48
C ALA A 375 -6.62 -4.21 -31.18
N THR A 376 -6.74 -4.22 -32.52
CA THR A 376 -6.79 -5.46 -33.32
C THR A 376 -5.47 -6.23 -33.28
N VAL A 377 -4.32 -5.54 -33.31
CA VAL A 377 -3.02 -6.20 -33.17
C VAL A 377 -2.79 -6.68 -31.74
N ALA A 378 -3.23 -5.95 -30.72
CA ALA A 378 -3.19 -6.41 -29.33
C ALA A 378 -4.06 -7.65 -29.11
N ASP A 379 -5.21 -7.75 -29.79
CA ASP A 379 -6.05 -8.95 -29.83
C ASP A 379 -5.29 -10.17 -30.39
N LEU A 380 -4.52 -9.97 -31.45
CA LEU A 380 -3.63 -11.00 -32.00
C LEU A 380 -2.51 -11.38 -31.02
N VAL A 381 -1.88 -10.42 -30.34
CA VAL A 381 -0.89 -10.72 -29.28
C VAL A 381 -1.53 -11.55 -28.16
N ARG A 382 -2.73 -11.16 -27.71
CA ARG A 382 -3.47 -11.86 -26.66
C ARG A 382 -3.79 -13.30 -27.05
N TYR A 383 -4.15 -13.55 -28.30
CA TYR A 383 -4.35 -14.91 -28.81
C TYR A 383 -3.13 -15.79 -28.52
N PHE A 384 -1.92 -15.33 -28.87
CA PHE A 384 -0.69 -16.11 -28.62
C PHE A 384 -0.38 -16.26 -27.14
N VAL A 385 -0.62 -15.22 -26.34
CA VAL A 385 -0.48 -15.27 -24.88
C VAL A 385 -1.38 -16.35 -24.27
N LEU A 386 -2.66 -16.43 -24.69
CA LEU A 386 -3.61 -17.45 -24.22
C LEU A 386 -3.15 -18.88 -24.55
N HIS A 387 -2.39 -19.05 -25.63
CA HIS A 387 -1.76 -20.31 -26.03
C HIS A 387 -0.35 -20.49 -25.44
N ARG A 388 0.03 -19.69 -24.43
CA ARG A 388 1.35 -19.69 -23.76
C ARG A 388 2.54 -19.47 -24.69
N ASN A 389 2.31 -18.97 -25.92
CA ASN A 389 3.38 -18.57 -26.82
C ASN A 389 3.79 -17.13 -26.50
N TYR A 390 4.59 -16.98 -25.45
CA TYR A 390 5.07 -15.68 -25.01
C TYR A 390 6.24 -15.13 -25.85
N GLY A 391 6.78 -15.91 -26.78
CA GLY A 391 7.91 -15.49 -27.61
C GLY A 391 7.60 -14.22 -28.43
N TYR A 392 6.37 -14.11 -28.94
CA TYR A 392 5.92 -12.94 -29.69
C TYR A 392 5.81 -11.68 -28.82
N VAL A 393 5.20 -11.77 -27.64
CA VAL A 393 5.09 -10.62 -26.74
C VAL A 393 6.47 -10.20 -26.22
N ASP A 394 7.34 -11.15 -25.90
CA ASP A 394 8.70 -10.84 -25.44
C ASP A 394 9.57 -10.26 -26.58
N ALA A 395 9.37 -10.67 -27.83
CA ALA A 395 10.02 -10.06 -28.99
C ALA A 395 9.52 -8.62 -29.24
N ILE A 396 8.21 -8.35 -29.07
CA ILE A 396 7.66 -6.99 -29.13
C ILE A 396 8.30 -6.12 -28.04
N ARG A 397 8.30 -6.57 -26.79
CA ARG A 397 8.84 -5.81 -25.64
C ARG A 397 10.29 -5.42 -25.80
N ASN A 398 11.09 -6.31 -26.37
CA ASN A 398 12.54 -6.14 -26.53
C ASN A 398 12.94 -5.51 -27.88
N ALA A 399 11.98 -5.24 -28.77
CA ALA A 399 12.26 -4.62 -30.06
C ALA A 399 12.85 -3.20 -29.89
N ARG A 400 13.75 -2.86 -30.81
CA ARG A 400 14.43 -1.55 -30.85
C ARG A 400 13.88 -0.74 -32.02
N PRO A 401 13.82 0.60 -31.91
CA PRO A 401 13.27 1.46 -32.97
C PRO A 401 14.01 1.29 -34.30
N ASP A 402 15.33 1.09 -34.24
CA ASP A 402 16.17 0.96 -35.44
C ASP A 402 16.27 -0.48 -35.98
N SER A 403 15.53 -1.44 -35.41
CA SER A 403 15.57 -2.83 -35.86
C SER A 403 14.29 -3.25 -36.59
N HIS A 404 14.44 -4.07 -37.63
CA HIS A 404 13.31 -4.72 -38.30
C HIS A 404 12.66 -5.81 -37.42
N ASP A 405 13.09 -5.99 -36.17
CA ASP A 405 12.56 -7.04 -35.29
C ASP A 405 11.09 -6.79 -34.96
N PHE A 406 10.66 -5.54 -34.82
CA PHE A 406 9.25 -5.22 -34.52
C PHE A 406 8.33 -5.62 -35.67
N GLU A 407 8.62 -5.15 -36.88
CA GLU A 407 7.88 -5.50 -38.11
C GLU A 407 7.91 -7.00 -38.41
N ARG A 408 9.08 -7.64 -38.29
CA ARG A 408 9.24 -9.08 -38.52
C ARG A 408 8.40 -9.88 -37.53
N THR A 409 8.39 -9.47 -36.25
CA THR A 409 7.58 -10.11 -35.20
C THR A 409 6.10 -10.03 -35.52
N LEU A 410 5.57 -8.85 -35.87
CA LEU A 410 4.15 -8.66 -36.19
C LEU A 410 3.74 -9.46 -37.44
N THR A 411 4.58 -9.46 -38.48
CA THR A 411 4.32 -10.18 -39.73
C THR A 411 4.37 -11.70 -39.54
N ALA A 412 5.34 -12.19 -38.75
CA ALA A 412 5.45 -13.61 -38.41
C ALA A 412 4.23 -14.08 -37.60
N MET A 413 3.81 -13.29 -36.63
CA MET A 413 2.63 -13.54 -35.80
C MET A 413 1.35 -13.64 -36.64
N LEU A 414 1.15 -12.71 -37.58
CA LEU A 414 0.01 -12.74 -38.50
C LEU A 414 0.04 -13.96 -39.43
N ARG A 415 1.22 -14.28 -40.00
CA ARG A 415 1.39 -15.45 -40.87
C ARG A 415 1.07 -16.74 -40.13
N GLU A 416 1.62 -16.92 -38.93
CA GLU A 416 1.36 -18.13 -38.13
C GLU A 416 -0.12 -18.25 -37.78
N CYS A 417 -0.78 -17.15 -37.41
CA CYS A 417 -2.21 -17.17 -37.09
C CYS A 417 -3.07 -17.52 -38.32
N ARG A 418 -2.73 -17.01 -39.52
CA ARG A 418 -3.39 -17.41 -40.77
C ARG A 418 -3.23 -18.90 -41.05
N THR A 419 -2.03 -19.46 -40.87
CA THR A 419 -1.77 -20.90 -41.03
C THR A 419 -2.57 -21.74 -40.04
N ARG A 420 -2.70 -21.32 -38.77
CA ARG A 420 -3.50 -22.04 -37.76
C ARG A 420 -5.01 -22.00 -38.02
N ARG A 421 -5.50 -21.06 -38.84
CA ARG A 421 -6.92 -20.96 -39.24
C ARG A 421 -7.22 -21.66 -40.55
N ASP A 422 -6.20 -22.06 -41.31
CA ASP A 422 -6.39 -22.70 -42.60
C ASP A 422 -6.93 -24.14 -42.40
N PRO A 423 -8.18 -24.41 -42.81
CA PRO A 423 -8.81 -25.72 -42.60
C PRO A 423 -8.06 -26.87 -43.30
N ASP A 424 -7.26 -26.59 -44.33
CA ASP A 424 -6.51 -27.60 -45.07
C ASP A 424 -5.23 -28.07 -44.35
N THR A 425 -4.82 -27.39 -43.28
CA THR A 425 -3.58 -27.75 -42.56
C THR A 425 -3.73 -28.88 -41.55
N GLY A 426 -4.96 -29.41 -41.36
CA GLY A 426 -5.24 -30.60 -40.54
C GLY A 426 -4.84 -30.50 -39.05
N ARG A 427 -4.47 -29.31 -38.57
CA ARG A 427 -4.16 -29.05 -37.15
C ARG A 427 -5.41 -28.53 -36.45
N ASP A 428 -6.24 -29.46 -36.00
CA ASP A 428 -7.37 -29.23 -35.09
C ASP A 428 -6.93 -28.83 -33.66
N ASP A 429 -5.77 -28.19 -33.52
CA ASP A 429 -5.23 -27.72 -32.24
C ASP A 429 -5.82 -26.36 -31.83
N CYS A 430 -6.74 -25.79 -32.61
CA CYS A 430 -7.39 -24.52 -32.29
C CYS A 430 -8.69 -24.80 -31.53
N PRO A 431 -8.70 -24.74 -30.18
CA PRO A 431 -9.89 -25.05 -29.41
C PRO A 431 -10.83 -23.84 -29.55
N ARG A 432 -11.77 -23.94 -30.50
CA ARG A 432 -12.85 -23.00 -30.86
C ARG A 432 -12.49 -22.01 -31.99
N PRO A 433 -13.16 -22.05 -33.17
CA PRO A 433 -12.79 -21.28 -34.38
C PRO A 433 -13.14 -19.78 -34.38
N HIS A 434 -13.76 -19.26 -33.33
CA HIS A 434 -14.34 -17.92 -33.33
C HIS A 434 -13.87 -17.20 -32.07
N PHE A 435 -13.11 -16.11 -32.19
CA PHE A 435 -13.25 -14.92 -31.32
C PHE A 435 -12.21 -13.81 -31.57
N VAL A 436 -11.15 -14.04 -32.34
CA VAL A 436 -10.12 -13.00 -32.58
C VAL A 436 -10.29 -12.43 -33.99
N PRO A 437 -10.69 -11.15 -34.16
CA PRO A 437 -10.61 -10.49 -35.45
C PRO A 437 -9.14 -10.50 -35.89
N LEU A 438 -8.86 -11.10 -37.05
CA LEU A 438 -7.52 -11.10 -37.61
C LEU A 438 -7.23 -9.68 -38.12
N PRO A 439 -6.13 -9.04 -37.71
CA PRO A 439 -5.69 -7.82 -38.36
C PRO A 439 -5.39 -8.12 -39.82
N ASP A 440 -5.92 -7.29 -40.72
CA ASP A 440 -5.46 -7.26 -42.11
C ASP A 440 -4.10 -6.56 -42.23
N GLU A 441 -3.53 -6.54 -43.44
CA GLU A 441 -2.27 -5.84 -43.68
C GLU A 441 -2.39 -4.32 -43.46
N GLY A 442 -3.57 -3.75 -43.62
CA GLY A 442 -3.86 -2.34 -43.35
C GLY A 442 -3.66 -2.00 -41.88
N HIS A 443 -4.16 -2.83 -40.96
CA HIS A 443 -3.95 -2.64 -39.52
C HIS A 443 -2.46 -2.74 -39.17
N ILE A 444 -1.72 -3.71 -39.72
CA ILE A 444 -0.27 -3.82 -39.46
C ILE A 444 0.47 -2.58 -39.97
N ARG A 445 0.17 -2.10 -41.19
CA ARG A 445 0.78 -0.87 -41.73
C ARG A 445 0.42 0.36 -40.90
N ALA A 446 -0.81 0.45 -40.38
CA ALA A 446 -1.23 1.54 -39.51
C ALA A 446 -0.44 1.55 -38.19
N VAL A 447 -0.27 0.39 -37.55
CA VAL A 447 0.55 0.24 -36.34
C VAL A 447 2.02 0.61 -36.61
N LEU A 448 2.59 0.16 -37.73
CA LEU A 448 3.97 0.51 -38.11
C LEU A 448 4.11 2.01 -38.34
N ARG A 449 3.13 2.66 -38.98
CA ARG A 449 3.12 4.12 -39.18
C ARG A 449 3.08 4.86 -37.85
N LEU A 450 2.24 4.44 -36.91
CA LEU A 450 2.21 5.01 -35.55
C LEU A 450 3.55 4.80 -34.83
N ALA A 451 4.18 3.63 -35.01
CA ALA A 451 5.46 3.31 -34.40
C ALA A 451 6.63 4.15 -34.94
N LEU A 452 6.53 4.75 -36.14
CA LEU A 452 7.55 5.67 -36.65
C LEU A 452 7.65 6.94 -35.80
N GLU A 453 6.52 7.41 -35.26
CA GLU A 453 6.46 8.65 -34.48
C GLU A 453 6.50 8.38 -32.97
N HIS A 454 5.93 7.26 -32.53
CA HIS A 454 5.70 6.92 -31.12
C HIS A 454 6.08 5.47 -30.80
N PHE A 455 7.29 5.06 -31.20
CA PHE A 455 7.73 3.67 -31.12
C PHE A 455 7.56 3.04 -29.73
N GLU A 456 8.04 3.70 -28.68
CA GLU A 456 8.02 3.14 -27.33
C GLU A 456 6.59 3.04 -26.79
N GLU A 457 5.74 4.04 -27.04
CA GLU A 457 4.33 4.08 -26.66
C GLU A 457 3.54 2.96 -27.36
N VAL A 458 3.70 2.81 -28.68
CA VAL A 458 3.05 1.75 -29.46
C VAL A 458 3.47 0.36 -28.97
N LYS A 459 4.77 0.15 -28.79
CA LYS A 459 5.32 -1.11 -28.27
C LYS A 459 4.75 -1.46 -26.90
N LEU A 460 4.68 -0.49 -25.99
CA LEU A 460 4.13 -0.66 -24.65
C LEU A 460 2.62 -0.90 -24.67
N ALA A 461 1.88 -0.16 -25.49
CA ALA A 461 0.44 -0.32 -25.64
C ALA A 461 0.09 -1.73 -26.11
N LEU A 462 0.71 -2.22 -27.17
CA LEU A 462 0.49 -3.57 -27.69
C LEU A 462 0.78 -4.66 -26.64
N SER A 463 1.87 -4.50 -25.89
CA SER A 463 2.25 -5.45 -24.85
C SER A 463 1.25 -5.45 -23.68
N LEU A 464 0.90 -4.27 -23.15
CA LEU A 464 -0.01 -4.15 -22.00
C LEU A 464 -1.44 -4.59 -22.36
N LEU A 465 -1.96 -4.14 -23.50
CA LEU A 465 -3.30 -4.49 -23.96
C LEU A 465 -3.38 -5.96 -24.37
N GLY A 466 -2.33 -6.51 -25.00
CA GLY A 466 -2.24 -7.93 -25.34
C GLY A 466 -2.19 -8.85 -24.13
N LEU A 467 -1.64 -8.38 -23.00
CA LEU A 467 -1.61 -9.10 -21.71
C LEU A 467 -2.83 -8.82 -20.82
N SER A 468 -3.79 -8.02 -21.30
CA SER A 468 -5.02 -7.66 -20.60
C SER A 468 -6.23 -8.37 -21.18
N ARG A 469 -7.34 -8.48 -20.45
CA ARG A 469 -8.61 -9.03 -20.94
C ARG A 469 -9.27 -8.06 -21.94
N ARG A 470 -10.07 -8.59 -22.88
CA ARG A 470 -10.92 -7.77 -23.77
C ARG A 470 -12.18 -7.29 -23.01
N GLU A 471 -12.80 -6.19 -23.44
CA GLU A 471 -14.18 -5.93 -22.98
C GLU A 471 -15.06 -7.01 -23.58
N TRP A 472 -15.94 -7.55 -22.74
CA TRP A 472 -17.02 -8.34 -23.27
C TRP A 472 -18.05 -7.38 -23.85
N GLU A 473 -17.97 -7.17 -25.17
CA GLU A 473 -19.05 -6.55 -25.95
C GLU A 473 -20.10 -7.63 -26.21
N GLY A 474 -20.91 -7.93 -25.20
CA GLY A 474 -21.97 -8.93 -25.30
C GLY A 474 -23.17 -8.53 -24.46
N THR A 475 -24.35 -8.59 -25.06
CA THR A 475 -25.64 -8.60 -24.34
C THR A 475 -25.69 -9.87 -23.47
N PRO A 476 -26.34 -9.87 -22.28
CA PRO A 476 -26.37 -10.99 -21.32
C PRO A 476 -26.90 -12.36 -21.81
N ALA A 477 -27.21 -12.53 -23.10
CA ALA A 477 -28.03 -13.61 -23.62
C ALA A 477 -27.27 -14.86 -24.08
N THR A 478 -25.94 -14.88 -24.08
CA THR A 478 -25.18 -16.07 -24.53
C THR A 478 -24.02 -16.39 -23.59
N MET A 479 -24.35 -16.77 -22.37
CA MET A 479 -23.56 -17.78 -21.68
C MET A 479 -23.68 -19.09 -22.48
N PRO A 480 -22.59 -19.80 -22.81
CA PRO A 480 -22.73 -21.23 -22.99
C PRO A 480 -23.20 -21.76 -21.63
N ALA A 481 -24.36 -22.41 -21.59
CA ALA A 481 -24.79 -23.19 -20.45
C ALA A 481 -23.73 -24.27 -20.17
N GLY A 482 -22.74 -23.91 -19.35
CA GLY A 482 -21.89 -24.85 -18.64
C GLY A 482 -22.53 -25.07 -17.29
N GLU A 483 -22.68 -26.34 -16.93
CA GLU A 483 -23.55 -26.92 -15.90
C GLU A 483 -23.33 -26.47 -14.44
N ASP A 484 -22.67 -25.34 -14.18
CA ASP A 484 -22.40 -24.84 -12.82
C ASP A 484 -23.33 -23.70 -12.36
N ALA A 485 -24.18 -23.16 -13.24
CA ALA A 485 -25.13 -22.10 -12.85
C ALA A 485 -26.35 -22.63 -12.09
N VAL A 486 -26.71 -23.91 -12.26
CA VAL A 486 -27.86 -24.53 -11.57
C VAL A 486 -27.49 -25.00 -10.15
N ALA A 487 -26.22 -25.26 -9.88
CA ALA A 487 -25.76 -25.70 -8.55
C ALA A 487 -25.71 -24.57 -7.50
N VAL A 488 -25.60 -23.31 -7.93
CA VAL A 488 -25.54 -22.16 -7.01
C VAL A 488 -26.93 -21.65 -6.64
N GLU A 489 -27.92 -21.74 -7.54
CA GLU A 489 -29.31 -21.37 -7.20
C GLU A 489 -30.01 -22.43 -6.35
N ALA A 490 -29.72 -23.73 -6.53
CA ALA A 490 -30.33 -24.78 -5.70
C ALA A 490 -29.80 -24.79 -4.25
N ALA A 491 -28.54 -24.41 -4.03
CA ALA A 491 -27.93 -24.35 -2.70
C ALA A 491 -28.41 -23.13 -1.87
N LEU A 492 -28.95 -22.10 -2.52
CA LEU A 492 -29.44 -20.89 -1.85
C LEU A 492 -30.95 -20.95 -1.52
N THR A 493 -31.67 -21.97 -1.99
CA THR A 493 -33.09 -22.16 -1.69
C THR A 493 -33.38 -23.25 -0.64
N GLU A 494 -32.43 -24.13 -0.33
CA GLU A 494 -32.63 -25.18 0.69
C GLU A 494 -32.15 -24.81 2.10
N GLU A 495 -31.39 -23.72 2.28
CA GLU A 495 -30.99 -23.24 3.63
C GLU A 495 -32.00 -22.27 4.28
N ASP A 496 -33.05 -21.84 3.56
CA ASP A 496 -34.11 -20.98 4.10
C ASP A 496 -35.41 -21.74 4.49
N GLU A 497 -35.42 -23.08 4.39
CA GLU A 497 -36.54 -23.93 4.86
C GLU A 497 -36.13 -25.12 5.77
N ALA A 498 -35.02 -25.03 6.50
CA ALA A 498 -34.61 -26.05 7.49
C ALA A 498 -34.43 -25.49 8.92
#